data_AF-A0A822W059-F1
#
_entry.id   AF-A0A822W059-F1
#
_cell.length_a   1.000
_cell.length_b   1.000
_cell.length_c   1.000
_cell.angle_alpha   90.00
_cell.angle_beta   90.00
_cell.angle_gamma   90.00
#
_symmetry.space_group_name_H-M   'P 1'
#
loop_
_entity.id
_entity.type
_entity.pdbx_description
1 polymer ?
#
loop_
_entity_poly.entity_id
_entity_poly.type
_entity_poly.pdbx_seq_one_letter_code
_entity_poly.pdbx_strand_id
1 'polypeptide(L)' 'MTAKIGRPKSDNPKNRKVTVKMTETEFQTLEDVANAKNLTKSEAILKGIDLLKSEK' A
#
# COMPACT_ATOMS: atom_id res chain seq x y z
N MET A 1 -35.17 -2.80 -18.94
CA MET A 1 -33.90 -2.04 -18.93
C MET A 1 -33.39 -2.00 -17.50
N THR A 2 -32.37 -2.80 -17.20
CA THR A 2 -31.92 -3.03 -15.81
C THR A 2 -30.99 -1.91 -15.40
N ALA A 3 -31.48 -1.01 -14.55
CA ALA A 3 -30.68 0.07 -14.00
C ALA A 3 -29.61 -0.55 -13.08
N LYS A 4 -28.35 -0.61 -13.54
CA LYS A 4 -27.19 -0.92 -12.70
C LYS A 4 -26.89 0.29 -11.80
N ILE A 5 -27.79 0.58 -10.86
CA ILE A 5 -27.62 1.65 -9.88
C ILE A 5 -26.78 1.08 -8.74
N GLY A 6 -25.46 1.10 -8.91
CA GLY A 6 -24.50 0.65 -7.91
C GLY A 6 -23.08 1.00 -8.33
N ARG A 7 -22.13 1.00 -7.38
CA ARG A 7 -20.71 1.13 -7.73
C ARG A 7 -20.36 -0.01 -8.70
N PRO A 8 -19.71 0.26 -9.85
CA PRO A 8 -19.29 -0.79 -10.75
C PRO A 8 -18.44 -1.81 -9.98
N LYS A 9 -18.70 -3.09 -10.20
CA LYS A 9 -17.89 -4.16 -9.62
C LYS A 9 -16.47 -3.99 -10.17
N SER A 10 -15.53 -3.67 -9.29
CA SER A 10 -14.11 -3.66 -9.64
C SER A 10 -13.61 -5.10 -9.53
N ASP A 11 -12.92 -5.59 -10.56
CA ASP A 11 -12.35 -6.94 -10.58
C ASP A 11 -11.22 -7.11 -9.54
N ASN A 12 -10.56 -6.02 -9.15
CA ASN A 12 -9.51 -6.03 -8.12
C ASN A 12 -9.65 -4.85 -7.13
N PRO A 13 -10.57 -4.94 -6.15
CA PRO A 13 -10.74 -3.92 -5.14
C PRO A 13 -9.60 -3.98 -4.09
N LYS A 14 -9.16 -2.82 -3.59
CA LYS A 14 -8.26 -2.71 -2.43
C LYS A 14 -8.98 -3.06 -1.12
N ASN A 15 -9.40 -4.31 -0.95
CA ASN A 15 -10.16 -4.77 0.21
C ASN A 15 -9.30 -5.46 1.29
N ARG A 16 -8.05 -5.80 0.98
CA ARG A 16 -7.14 -6.47 1.91
C ARG A 16 -6.42 -5.45 2.79
N LYS A 17 -6.39 -5.70 4.09
CA LYS A 17 -5.66 -4.92 5.08
C LYS A 17 -4.49 -5.76 5.60
N VAL A 18 -3.34 -5.13 5.78
CA VAL A 18 -2.16 -5.73 6.39
C VAL A 18 -1.80 -4.89 7.61
N THR A 19 -1.65 -5.55 8.76
CA THR A 19 -1.18 -4.92 10.01
C THR A 19 0.17 -5.53 10.35
N VAL A 20 1.19 -4.68 10.52
CA VAL A 20 2.55 -5.10 10.84
C VAL A 20 2.94 -4.52 12.19
N LYS A 21 3.47 -5.34 13.08
CA LYS A 21 4.11 -4.87 14.30
C LYS A 21 5.56 -4.54 13.95
N MET A 22 5.98 -3.34 14.28
CA MET A 22 7.33 -2.85 14.07
C MET A 22 7.76 -2.08 15.30
N THR A 23 9.07 -2.00 15.50
CA THR A 23 9.69 -1.16 16.52
C THR A 23 9.60 0.32 16.12
N GLU A 24 9.80 1.20 17.09
CA GLU A 24 9.70 2.65 16.85
C GLU A 24 10.78 3.16 15.88
N THR A 25 11.97 2.56 15.91
CA THR A 25 13.07 2.86 14.99
C THR A 25 12.74 2.46 13.55
N GLU A 26 12.13 1.28 13.36
CA GLU A 26 11.68 0.82 12.04
C GLU A 26 10.55 1.70 11.50
N PHE A 27 9.63 2.14 12.37
CA PHE A 27 8.56 3.05 11.99
C PHE A 27 9.11 4.42 11.58
N GLN A 28 10.08 4.97 12.32
CA GLN A 28 10.73 6.23 11.96
C GLN A 28 11.43 6.12 10.61
N THR A 29 12.13 5.01 10.38
CA THR A 29 12.80 4.74 9.09
C THR A 29 11.77 4.70 7.95
N LEU A 30 10.60 4.11 8.18
CA LEU A 30 9.50 4.10 7.21
C LEU A 30 9.00 5.52 6.90
N GLU A 31 8.80 6.34 7.93
CA GLU A 31 8.38 7.73 7.78
C GLU A 31 9.40 8.55 7.00
N ASP A 32 10.68 8.43 7.34
CA ASP A 32 11.77 9.18 6.70
C ASP A 32 11.88 8.82 5.20
N VAL A 33 11.79 7.54 4.86
CA VAL A 33 11.79 7.07 3.47
C VAL A 33 10.56 7.56 2.70
N ALA A 34 9.39 7.54 3.36
CA ALA A 34 8.15 8.04 2.77
C ALA A 34 8.23 9.55 2.49
N ASN A 35 8.72 10.33 3.45
CA ASN A 35 8.92 11.77 3.33
C ASN A 35 9.95 12.12 2.25
N ALA A 36 11.10 11.43 2.24
CA ALA A 36 12.16 11.66 1.26
C ALA A 36 11.69 11.42 -0.20
N LYS A 37 10.74 10.51 -0.39
CA LYS A 37 10.19 10.16 -1.71
C LYS A 37 8.84 10.82 -2.00
N ASN A 38 8.31 11.67 -1.11
CA ASN A 38 6.96 12.25 -1.16
C ASN A 38 5.86 11.19 -1.41
N LEU A 39 5.96 10.05 -0.72
CA LEU A 39 5.00 8.95 -0.80
C LEU A 39 4.21 8.84 0.50
N THR A 40 3.02 8.28 0.43
CA THR A 40 2.34 7.82 1.65
C THR A 40 3.07 6.60 2.22
N LYS A 41 2.97 6.41 3.55
CA LYS A 41 3.55 5.23 4.22
C LYS A 41 3.12 3.92 3.56
N SER A 42 1.85 3.83 3.15
CA SER A 42 1.30 2.66 2.45
C SER A 42 1.93 2.46 1.06
N GLU A 43 2.16 3.52 0.29
CA GLU A 43 2.83 3.43 -1.00
C GLU A 43 4.31 3.07 -0.87
N ALA A 44 4.98 3.58 0.16
CA ALA A 44 6.36 3.21 0.47
C ALA A 44 6.49 1.70 0.76
N ILE A 45 5.56 1.14 1.56
CA ILE A 45 5.51 -0.31 1.83
C ILE A 45 5.26 -1.11 0.54
N LEU A 46 4.28 -0.69 -0.27
CA LEU A 46 3.95 -1.37 -1.52
C LEU A 46 5.13 -1.36 -2.51
N LYS A 47 5.81 -0.21 -2.67
CA LYS A 47 7.02 -0.13 -3.49
C LYS A 47 8.15 -0.99 -2.93
N GLY A 48 8.30 -1.07 -1.61
CA GLY A 48 9.26 -1.98 -0.98
C GLY A 48 9.00 -3.44 -1.37
N ILE A 49 7.73 -3.87 -1.38
CA ILE A 49 7.34 -5.21 -1.82
C ILE A 49 7.64 -5.42 -3.32
N ASP A 50 7.36 -4.43 -4.17
CA ASP A 50 7.63 -4.51 -5.61
C ASP A 50 9.13 -4.59 -5.92
N LEU A 51 9.97 -3.86 -5.17
CA LEU A 51 11.44 -3.95 -5.27
C LEU A 51 11.94 -5.33 -4.85
N LEU A 52 11.51 -5.84 -3.70
CA LEU A 52 11.86 -7.20 -3.23
C LEU A 52 11.39 -8.29 -4.20
N LYS A 53 10.29 -8.07 -4.91
CA LYS A 53 9.81 -8.97 -5.96
C LYS A 53 10.67 -8.90 -7.23
N SER A 54 11.26 -7.74 -7.53
CA SER A 54 12.07 -7.50 -8.72
C SER A 54 13.51 -7.98 -8.57
N GLU A 55 14.01 -8.11 -7.34
CA GLU A 55 15.35 -8.67 -7.03
C GLU A 55 15.39 -10.22 -7.11
N LYS A 56 14.36 -10.87 -7.66
CA LYS A 56 14.29 -12.32 -7.85
C LYS A 56 14.83 -12.79 -9.20
#